data_AF-A0A376WRD1-F1
#
_entry.id   AF-A0A376WRD1-F1
#
_cell.length_a   1.000
_cell.length_b   1.000
_cell.length_c   1.000
_cell.angle_alpha   90.00
_cell.angle_beta   90.00
_cell.angle_gamma   90.00
#
_symmetry.space_group_name_H-M   'P 1'
#
loop_
_entity.id
_entity.type
_entity.pdbx_description
1 polymer ?
#
loop_
_entity_poly.entity_id
_entity_poly.type
_entity_poly.pdbx_seq_one_letter_code
_entity_poly.pdbx_strand_id
1 'polypeptide(L)'
;MFNSNIPYEHSGDPLGLKGLSGKRQPFDYQNSEVRRLSEDGRGILGFGTGLGKTTTALALEAFNYENGRSTRTAYVVPKSVLENWYYEAKEFLSEEAFSNYLFVGLDVLMDGDQIRQVQVLDENGKPVLGTDGTPVMRDALKLADEATITARMNAIPHSNYRAVVFTKEQYARIPLRDDTVDEHAQDMLYDFVAAGRVASAMDSDSHRKEAARRRVLSEYSDTGTVKAEKYPYFEDMGFDSVIADEGHNYRNSYKMVAKRHNWPICPPARWRNRREIWQLKTRT
;
A
#
# COMPACT_ATOMS: atom_id res chain seq x y z
N MET A 1 26.57 -23.84 25.75
CA MET A 1 25.47 -22.98 25.26
C MET A 1 25.52 -22.98 23.75
N PHE A 2 24.64 -23.73 23.09
CA PHE A 2 24.46 -23.62 21.63
C PHE A 2 23.41 -22.55 21.39
N ASN A 3 23.78 -21.50 20.67
CA ASN A 3 22.86 -20.45 20.23
C ASN A 3 22.12 -20.98 18.99
N SER A 4 21.18 -21.92 19.18
CA SER A 4 20.45 -22.60 18.10
C SER A 4 19.19 -21.84 17.69
N ASN A 5 19.35 -20.59 17.27
CA ASN A 5 18.34 -19.93 16.46
C ASN A 5 19.05 -19.18 15.33
N ILE A 6 19.38 -19.92 14.27
CA ILE A 6 19.82 -19.33 13.00
C ILE A 6 18.53 -18.80 12.37
N PRO A 7 18.38 -17.47 12.20
CA PRO A 7 17.23 -16.92 11.49
C PRO A 7 17.16 -17.57 10.11
N TYR A 8 15.96 -17.99 9.70
CA TYR A 8 15.77 -18.50 8.34
C TYR A 8 16.09 -17.37 7.36
N GLU A 9 17.12 -17.56 6.53
CA GLU A 9 17.49 -16.62 5.47
C GLU A 9 16.79 -17.02 4.18
N HIS A 10 16.00 -16.11 3.62
CA HIS A 10 15.37 -16.34 2.33
C HIS A 10 16.43 -16.18 1.22
N SER A 11 16.35 -17.03 0.19
CA SER A 11 17.27 -16.96 -0.94
C SER A 11 17.22 -15.58 -1.63
N GLY A 12 18.39 -15.10 -2.07
CA GLY A 12 18.54 -13.90 -2.90
C GLY A 12 18.43 -14.18 -4.41
N ASP A 13 18.19 -15.43 -4.82
CA ASP A 13 18.12 -15.83 -6.22
C ASP A 13 17.03 -15.03 -6.98
N PRO A 14 17.16 -14.85 -8.30
CA PRO A 14 16.15 -14.15 -9.09
C PRO A 14 14.74 -14.70 -8.84
N LEU A 15 13.75 -13.80 -8.71
CA LEU A 15 12.36 -14.18 -8.45
C LEU A 15 11.68 -14.87 -9.64
N GLY A 16 12.26 -14.78 -10.84
CA GLY A 16 11.71 -15.39 -12.05
C GLY A 16 10.43 -14.70 -12.58
N LEU A 17 10.21 -13.44 -12.22
CA LEU A 17 9.02 -12.65 -12.57
C LEU A 17 8.91 -12.48 -14.10
N LYS A 18 7.74 -12.79 -14.65
CA LYS A 18 7.47 -12.70 -16.09
C LYS A 18 7.02 -11.30 -16.51
N GLY A 19 6.38 -10.56 -15.60
CA GLY A 19 5.80 -9.23 -15.89
C GLY A 19 6.79 -8.07 -15.96
N LEU A 20 8.11 -8.30 -15.92
CA LEU A 20 9.13 -7.25 -15.88
C LEU A 20 9.52 -6.76 -17.27
N SER A 21 9.89 -5.48 -17.38
CA SER A 21 10.37 -4.88 -18.63
C SER A 21 11.76 -5.39 -19.06
N GLY A 22 12.50 -6.00 -18.14
CA GLY A 22 13.90 -6.38 -18.32
C GLY A 22 14.91 -5.24 -18.11
N LYS A 23 14.46 -3.97 -18.05
CA LYS A 23 15.35 -2.80 -17.87
C LYS A 23 15.94 -2.70 -16.47
N ARG A 24 15.17 -3.15 -15.46
CA ARG A 24 15.57 -3.17 -14.06
C ARG A 24 15.22 -4.51 -13.45
N GLN A 25 16.22 -5.16 -12.85
CA GLN A 25 16.04 -6.40 -12.09
C GLN A 25 16.25 -6.12 -10.61
N PRO A 26 15.44 -6.72 -9.71
CA PRO A 26 15.67 -6.55 -8.29
C PRO A 26 16.99 -7.21 -7.86
N PHE A 27 17.68 -6.55 -6.94
CA PHE A 27 18.92 -7.08 -6.34
C PHE A 27 18.64 -8.29 -5.44
N ASP A 28 19.68 -9.03 -5.08
CA ASP A 28 19.64 -10.19 -4.19
C ASP A 28 18.91 -9.93 -2.86
N TYR A 29 19.25 -8.83 -2.19
CA TYR A 29 18.62 -8.43 -0.93
C TYR A 29 17.14 -8.06 -1.12
N GLN A 30 16.77 -7.52 -2.28
CA GLN A 30 15.38 -7.21 -2.61
C GLN A 30 14.59 -8.50 -2.87
N ASN A 31 15.19 -9.47 -3.57
CA ASN A 31 14.57 -10.78 -3.81
C ASN A 31 14.34 -11.55 -2.51
N SER A 32 15.35 -11.58 -1.63
CA SER A 32 15.26 -12.21 -0.30
C SER A 32 14.14 -11.57 0.53
N GLU A 33 14.10 -10.24 0.55
CA GLU A 33 13.08 -9.51 1.28
C GLU A 33 11.68 -9.71 0.68
N VAL A 34 11.53 -9.74 -0.66
CA VAL A 34 10.24 -10.06 -1.31
C VAL A 34 9.74 -11.44 -0.89
N ARG A 35 10.61 -12.44 -0.82
CA ARG A 35 10.24 -13.78 -0.36
C ARG A 35 9.82 -13.78 1.11
N ARG A 36 10.60 -13.11 1.97
CA ARG A 36 10.29 -12.96 3.40
C ARG A 36 8.94 -12.32 3.61
N LEU A 37 8.74 -11.20 2.94
CA LEU A 37 7.50 -10.47 2.92
C LEU A 37 6.39 -11.42 2.43
N SER A 38 6.40 -11.88 1.18
CA SER A 38 5.39 -12.80 0.65
C SER A 38 5.03 -13.93 1.61
N GLU A 39 6.01 -14.65 2.18
CA GLU A 39 5.79 -15.73 3.14
C GLU A 39 5.09 -15.28 4.44
N ASP A 40 5.54 -14.19 5.05
CA ASP A 40 4.97 -13.68 6.30
C ASP A 40 3.51 -13.22 6.15
N GLY A 41 3.07 -12.90 4.93
CA GLY A 41 1.72 -12.43 4.70
C GLY A 41 1.47 -11.04 5.31
N ARG A 42 2.50 -10.33 5.77
CA ARG A 42 2.48 -8.97 6.35
C ARG A 42 3.89 -8.56 6.74
N GLY A 43 4.20 -7.28 6.75
CA GLY A 43 5.51 -6.86 7.24
C GLY A 43 5.87 -5.41 6.97
N ILE A 44 7.04 -5.04 7.49
CA ILE A 44 7.67 -3.75 7.23
C ILE A 44 8.90 -3.98 6.36
N LEU A 45 8.95 -3.31 5.21
CA LEU A 45 10.12 -3.18 4.37
C LEU A 45 11.05 -2.10 4.94
N GLY A 46 12.11 -2.55 5.60
CA GLY A 46 13.01 -1.72 6.41
C GLY A 46 14.12 -0.97 5.67
N PHE A 47 14.06 -0.86 4.35
CA PHE A 47 15.17 -0.36 3.53
C PHE A 47 15.41 1.15 3.67
N GLY A 48 16.69 1.54 3.74
CA GLY A 48 17.14 2.94 3.69
C GLY A 48 16.70 3.69 2.43
N THR A 49 16.90 5.01 2.42
CA THR A 49 16.72 5.83 1.21
C THR A 49 17.71 5.38 0.13
N GLY A 50 17.28 5.37 -1.13
CA GLY A 50 18.10 4.92 -2.26
C GLY A 50 18.20 3.40 -2.50
N LEU A 51 17.73 2.55 -1.59
CA LEU A 51 17.80 1.08 -1.73
C LEU A 51 16.68 0.44 -2.59
N GLY A 52 16.01 1.22 -3.45
CA GLY A 52 15.00 0.69 -4.37
C GLY A 52 13.73 0.16 -3.69
N LYS A 53 13.20 0.90 -2.70
CA LYS A 53 11.95 0.61 -1.98
C LYS A 53 10.75 0.40 -2.91
N THR A 54 10.54 1.31 -3.85
CA THR A 54 9.48 1.23 -4.87
C THR A 54 9.64 -0.03 -5.73
N THR A 55 10.86 -0.30 -6.20
CA THR A 55 11.17 -1.51 -7.00
C THR A 55 10.85 -2.79 -6.22
N THR A 56 11.21 -2.84 -4.94
CA THR A 56 10.91 -3.99 -4.07
C THR A 56 9.40 -4.17 -3.87
N ALA A 57 8.66 -3.07 -3.72
CA ALA A 57 7.21 -3.08 -3.57
C ALA A 57 6.47 -3.52 -4.85
N LEU A 58 6.96 -3.14 -6.03
CA LEU A 58 6.46 -3.60 -7.32
C LEU A 58 6.81 -5.08 -7.54
N ALA A 59 8.03 -5.50 -7.19
CA ALA A 59 8.45 -6.89 -7.29
C ALA A 59 7.62 -7.81 -6.38
N LEU A 60 7.29 -7.34 -5.18
CA LEU A 60 6.48 -8.06 -4.21
C LEU A 60 5.06 -8.31 -4.70
N GLU A 61 4.40 -7.26 -5.20
CA GLU A 61 3.07 -7.40 -5.79
C GLU A 61 3.10 -8.34 -6.99
N ALA A 62 4.11 -8.24 -7.85
CA ALA A 62 4.24 -9.15 -8.98
C ALA A 62 4.48 -10.59 -8.59
N PHE A 63 5.31 -10.82 -7.58
CA PHE A 63 5.53 -12.14 -7.04
C PHE A 63 4.26 -12.74 -6.44
N ASN A 64 3.46 -11.93 -5.73
CA ASN A 64 2.23 -12.40 -5.09
C ASN A 64 1.12 -12.62 -6.12
N TYR A 65 1.04 -11.80 -7.16
CA TYR A 65 0.12 -12.00 -8.26
C TYR A 65 0.45 -13.27 -9.06
N GLU A 66 1.70 -13.47 -9.46
CA GLU A 66 2.12 -14.65 -10.24
C GLU A 66 1.98 -15.96 -9.44
N ASN A 67 2.14 -15.90 -8.12
CA ASN A 67 1.92 -17.05 -7.24
C ASN A 67 0.45 -17.22 -6.77
N GLY A 68 -0.48 -16.38 -7.25
CA GLY A 68 -1.91 -16.46 -6.89
C GLY A 68 -2.22 -16.11 -5.43
N ARG A 69 -1.32 -15.40 -4.74
CA ARG A 69 -1.50 -14.92 -3.37
C ARG A 69 -2.30 -13.62 -3.29
N SER A 70 -2.21 -12.79 -4.33
CA SER A 70 -2.98 -11.54 -4.47
C SER A 70 -3.61 -11.45 -5.86
N THR A 71 -4.85 -11.02 -5.92
CA THR A 71 -5.58 -10.75 -7.16
C THR A 71 -5.67 -9.26 -7.45
N ARG A 72 -5.73 -8.43 -6.41
CA ARG A 72 -5.85 -6.98 -6.56
C ARG A 72 -5.18 -6.20 -5.42
N THR A 73 -4.22 -5.36 -5.78
CA THR A 73 -3.40 -4.63 -4.80
C THR A 73 -3.68 -3.13 -4.81
N ALA A 74 -3.89 -2.55 -3.63
CA ALA A 74 -3.93 -1.10 -3.44
C ALA A 74 -2.55 -0.58 -3.01
N TYR A 75 -1.98 0.33 -3.80
CA TYR A 75 -0.81 1.11 -3.40
C TYR A 75 -1.25 2.44 -2.81
N VAL A 76 -0.70 2.81 -1.66
CA VAL A 76 -0.97 4.08 -0.99
C VAL A 76 0.31 4.87 -0.83
N VAL A 77 0.42 5.98 -1.56
CA VAL A 77 1.66 6.74 -1.66
C VAL A 77 1.47 8.21 -1.27
N PRO A 78 2.50 8.90 -0.73
CA PRO A 78 2.44 10.35 -0.59
C PRO A 78 2.23 11.05 -1.94
N LYS A 79 1.46 12.14 -1.95
CA LYS A 79 1.20 12.92 -3.18
C LYS A 79 2.48 13.39 -3.88
N SER A 80 3.52 13.72 -3.12
CA SER A 80 4.81 14.20 -3.64
C SER A 80 5.61 13.15 -4.42
N VAL A 81 5.38 11.86 -4.18
CA VAL A 81 6.12 10.77 -4.84
C VAL A 81 5.28 10.03 -5.87
N LEU A 82 4.01 10.41 -6.06
CA LEU A 82 3.06 9.74 -6.96
C LEU A 82 3.58 9.69 -8.40
N GLU A 83 4.11 10.80 -8.91
CA GLU A 83 4.70 10.87 -10.26
C GLU A 83 5.93 9.97 -10.38
N ASN A 84 6.79 9.95 -9.36
CA ASN A 84 7.96 9.08 -9.34
C ASN A 84 7.56 7.60 -9.36
N TRP A 85 6.52 7.22 -8.61
CA TRP A 85 5.94 5.88 -8.64
C TRP A 85 5.43 5.50 -10.04
N TYR A 86 4.81 6.43 -10.78
CA TYR A 86 4.38 6.19 -12.17
C TYR A 86 5.56 5.86 -13.08
N TYR A 87 6.64 6.66 -13.04
CA TYR A 87 7.81 6.42 -13.88
C TYR A 87 8.53 5.13 -13.50
N GLU A 88 8.71 4.87 -12.19
CA GLU A 88 9.36 3.65 -11.71
C GLU A 88 8.55 2.40 -12.10
N ALA A 89 7.22 2.46 -12.01
CA ALA A 89 6.35 1.36 -12.45
C ALA A 89 6.44 1.14 -13.96
N LYS A 90 6.41 2.19 -14.77
CA LYS A 90 6.54 2.11 -16.23
C LYS A 90 7.93 1.59 -16.67
N GLU A 91 8.98 1.93 -15.93
CA GLU A 91 10.33 1.44 -16.19
C GLU A 91 10.49 -0.03 -15.77
N PHE A 92 9.92 -0.43 -14.64
CA PHE A 92 10.09 -1.76 -14.06
C PHE A 92 9.20 -2.83 -14.71
N LEU A 93 7.96 -2.50 -15.03
CA LEU A 93 6.96 -3.42 -15.57
C LEU A 93 6.99 -3.46 -17.09
N SER A 94 6.66 -4.62 -17.65
CA SER A 94 6.33 -4.75 -19.08
C SER A 94 5.09 -3.90 -19.43
N GLU A 95 4.93 -3.53 -20.70
CA GLU A 95 3.79 -2.70 -21.15
C GLU A 95 2.44 -3.37 -20.82
N GLU A 96 2.35 -4.69 -21.01
CA GLU A 96 1.17 -5.48 -20.66
C GLU A 96 0.88 -5.44 -19.16
N ALA A 97 1.89 -5.66 -18.31
CA ALA A 97 1.71 -5.58 -16.87
C ALA A 97 1.34 -4.16 -16.41
N PHE A 98 1.97 -3.14 -16.97
CA PHE A 98 1.73 -1.74 -16.64
C PHE A 98 0.31 -1.27 -17.03
N SER A 99 -0.24 -1.75 -18.15
CA SER A 99 -1.62 -1.43 -18.56
C SER A 99 -2.69 -1.89 -17.55
N ASN A 100 -2.35 -2.85 -16.70
CA ASN A 100 -3.23 -3.34 -15.63
C ASN A 100 -3.14 -2.51 -14.34
N TYR A 101 -2.38 -1.41 -14.34
CA TYR A 101 -2.25 -0.48 -13.22
C TYR A 101 -3.09 0.77 -13.46
N LEU A 102 -3.81 1.21 -12.44
CA LEU A 102 -4.55 2.47 -12.44
C LEU A 102 -3.93 3.47 -11.47
N PHE A 103 -3.46 4.61 -11.97
CA PHE A 103 -3.05 5.75 -11.15
C PHE A 103 -4.23 6.72 -11.01
N VAL A 104 -4.91 6.70 -9.86
CA VAL A 104 -6.17 7.43 -9.69
C VAL A 104 -5.96 8.95 -9.80
N GLY A 105 -4.90 9.46 -9.18
CA GLY A 105 -4.60 10.90 -9.09
C GLY A 105 -3.76 11.50 -10.22
N LEU A 106 -3.43 10.75 -11.27
CA LEU A 106 -2.57 11.23 -12.37
C LEU A 106 -3.28 11.15 -13.71
N ASP A 107 -3.11 12.18 -14.54
CA ASP A 107 -3.44 12.12 -15.95
C ASP A 107 -2.16 12.18 -16.77
N VAL A 108 -2.05 11.27 -17.73
CA VAL A 108 -1.05 11.32 -18.78
C VAL A 108 -1.52 12.35 -19.80
N LEU A 109 -0.72 13.38 -20.06
CA LEU A 109 -1.02 14.38 -21.06
C LEU A 109 -0.80 13.78 -22.45
N MET A 110 -1.82 13.85 -23.29
CA MET A 110 -1.76 13.43 -24.67
C MET A 110 -1.56 14.64 -25.57
N ASP A 111 -0.75 14.48 -26.63
CA ASP A 111 -0.65 15.40 -27.76
C ASP A 111 -1.26 14.67 -28.98
N GLY A 112 -2.56 14.86 -29.17
CA GLY A 112 -3.34 14.03 -30.10
C GLY A 112 -3.44 12.58 -29.63
N ASP A 113 -2.87 11.66 -30.42
CA ASP A 113 -2.88 10.20 -30.18
C ASP A 113 -1.59 9.69 -29.54
N GLN A 114 -0.63 10.59 -29.25
CA GLN A 114 0.65 10.24 -28.64
C GLN A 114 0.78 10.83 -27.24
N ILE A 115 1.42 10.07 -26.34
CA ILE A 115 1.75 10.58 -25.00
C ILE A 115 2.75 11.73 -25.16
N ARG A 116 2.38 12.91 -24.68
CA ARG A 116 3.27 14.08 -24.69
C ARG A 116 4.50 13.76 -23.87
N GLN A 117 5.68 13.88 -24.48
CA GLN A 117 6.96 13.67 -23.81
C GLN A 117 7.59 15.02 -23.45
N VAL A 118 8.09 15.15 -22.22
CA VAL A 118 8.80 16.33 -21.72
C VAL A 118 10.23 15.93 -21.36
N GLN A 119 11.19 16.81 -21.65
CA GLN A 119 12.58 16.62 -21.26
C GLN A 119 12.70 16.74 -19.74
N VAL A 120 13.38 15.77 -19.13
CA VAL A 120 13.74 15.85 -17.71
C VAL A 120 14.81 16.91 -17.58
N LEU A 121 14.56 17.93 -16.75
CA LEU A 121 15.52 18.98 -16.43
C LEU A 121 16.17 18.68 -15.06
N ASP A 122 17.45 18.98 -14.94
CA ASP A 122 18.19 18.95 -13.69
C ASP A 122 17.83 20.16 -12.81
N GLU A 123 18.38 20.20 -11.59
CA GLU A 123 18.16 21.29 -10.64
C GLU A 123 18.61 22.68 -11.16
N ASN A 124 19.39 22.72 -12.25
CA ASN A 124 19.88 23.93 -12.91
C ASN A 124 19.11 24.25 -14.20
N GLY A 125 18.02 23.53 -14.50
CA GLY A 125 17.22 23.71 -15.71
C GLY A 125 17.86 23.19 -16.99
N LYS A 126 18.91 22.36 -16.90
CA LYS A 126 19.55 21.71 -18.06
C LYS A 126 18.95 20.31 -18.29
N PRO A 127 18.83 19.84 -19.55
CA PRO A 127 18.34 18.50 -19.81
C PRO A 127 19.23 17.44 -19.17
N VAL A 128 18.63 16.54 -18.38
CA VAL A 128 19.31 15.35 -17.87
C VAL A 128 19.61 14.46 -19.06
N LEU A 129 20.89 14.22 -19.30
CA LEU A 129 21.36 13.35 -20.36
C LEU A 129 21.38 11.90 -19.85
N GLY A 130 20.83 11.00 -20.64
CA GLY A 130 20.93 9.56 -20.41
C GLY A 130 22.37 9.07 -20.63
N THR A 131 22.59 7.79 -20.40
CA THR A 131 23.90 7.12 -20.56
C THR A 131 24.44 7.26 -21.99
N ASP A 132 23.55 7.46 -22.97
CA ASP A 132 23.86 7.60 -24.39
C ASP A 132 24.04 9.07 -24.84
N GLY A 133 24.00 10.03 -23.91
CA GLY A 133 24.13 11.46 -24.20
C GLY A 133 22.88 12.11 -24.82
N THR A 134 21.77 11.39 -24.92
CA THR A 134 20.47 11.92 -25.36
C THR A 134 19.66 12.46 -24.17
N PRO A 135 18.88 13.55 -24.32
CA PRO A 135 18.00 14.03 -23.28
C PRO A 135 17.00 12.95 -22.85
N VAL A 136 16.90 12.69 -21.55
CA VAL A 136 15.91 11.76 -21.00
C VAL A 136 14.54 12.38 -21.17
N MET A 137 13.69 11.72 -21.96
CA MET A 137 12.29 12.08 -22.14
C MET A 137 11.43 11.32 -21.15
N ARG A 138 10.42 11.98 -20.58
CA ARG A 138 9.41 11.36 -19.70
C ARG A 138 8.01 11.78 -20.11
N ASP A 139 7.04 10.90 -19.85
CA ASP A 139 5.63 11.20 -20.04
C ASP A 139 5.26 12.48 -19.28
N ALA A 140 4.58 13.40 -19.95
CA ALA A 140 4.10 14.60 -19.30
C ALA A 140 2.88 14.25 -18.44
N LEU A 141 3.01 14.42 -17.13
CA LEU A 141 1.95 14.12 -16.17
C LEU A 141 1.33 15.41 -15.66
N LYS A 142 0.03 15.36 -15.37
CA LYS A 142 -0.65 16.35 -14.52
C LYS A 142 -1.41 15.64 -13.41
N LEU A 143 -1.65 16.33 -12.31
CA LEU A 143 -2.58 15.86 -11.30
C LEU A 143 -4.00 15.89 -11.86
N ALA A 144 -4.74 14.80 -11.67
CA ALA A 144 -6.13 14.69 -12.10
C ALA A 144 -7.04 15.63 -11.31
N ASP A 145 -8.09 16.13 -11.95
CA ASP A 145 -9.13 16.92 -11.28
C ASP A 145 -10.05 16.04 -10.42
N GLU A 146 -10.83 16.67 -9.53
CA GLU A 146 -11.69 15.93 -8.60
C GLU A 146 -12.79 15.12 -9.32
N ALA A 147 -13.27 15.61 -10.46
CA ALA A 147 -14.28 14.93 -11.27
C ALA A 147 -13.72 13.63 -11.86
N THR A 148 -12.53 13.67 -12.46
CA THR A 148 -11.84 12.50 -13.02
C THR A 148 -11.47 11.50 -11.93
N ILE A 149 -10.97 11.99 -10.78
CA ILE A 149 -10.71 11.12 -9.62
C ILE A 149 -11.99 10.40 -9.21
N THR A 150 -13.10 11.13 -9.04
CA THR A 150 -14.39 10.53 -8.65
C THR A 150 -14.87 9.48 -9.67
N ALA A 151 -14.78 9.79 -10.96
CA ALA A 151 -15.14 8.85 -12.02
C ALA A 151 -14.29 7.57 -11.98
N ARG A 152 -12.97 7.71 -11.81
CA ARG A 152 -12.06 6.56 -11.65
C ARG A 152 -12.37 5.76 -10.40
N MET A 153 -12.60 6.41 -9.26
CA MET A 153 -12.98 5.74 -8.01
C MET A 153 -14.23 4.87 -8.18
N ASN A 154 -15.24 5.38 -8.90
CA ASN A 154 -16.48 4.66 -9.20
C ASN A 154 -16.31 3.54 -10.22
N ALA A 155 -15.31 3.63 -11.10
CA ALA A 155 -14.99 2.58 -12.07
C ALA A 155 -14.19 1.41 -11.47
N ILE A 156 -13.52 1.60 -10.32
CA ILE A 156 -12.69 0.56 -9.70
C ILE A 156 -13.45 -0.76 -9.48
N PRO A 157 -14.66 -0.78 -8.86
CA PRO A 157 -15.41 -2.02 -8.65
C PRO A 157 -15.76 -2.79 -9.93
N HIS A 158 -15.91 -2.08 -11.06
CA HIS A 158 -16.33 -2.66 -12.34
C HIS A 158 -15.15 -2.92 -13.30
N SER A 159 -13.92 -2.74 -12.83
CA SER A 159 -12.71 -2.88 -13.64
C SER A 159 -11.83 -4.01 -13.14
N ASN A 160 -11.03 -4.58 -14.04
CA ASN A 160 -10.11 -5.68 -13.76
C ASN A 160 -8.67 -5.21 -13.54
N TYR A 161 -8.47 -3.96 -13.07
CA TYR A 161 -7.12 -3.48 -12.76
C TYR A 161 -6.52 -4.33 -11.65
N ARG A 162 -5.36 -4.94 -11.93
CA ARG A 162 -4.56 -5.72 -10.99
C ARG A 162 -4.03 -4.87 -9.84
N ALA A 163 -3.64 -3.63 -10.12
CA ALA A 163 -3.13 -2.72 -9.11
C ALA A 163 -3.75 -1.33 -9.25
N VAL A 164 -4.07 -0.70 -8.13
CA VAL A 164 -4.59 0.67 -8.09
C VAL A 164 -3.73 1.50 -7.14
N VAL A 165 -3.21 2.61 -7.65
CA VAL A 165 -2.34 3.53 -6.92
C VAL A 165 -3.14 4.76 -6.50
N PHE A 166 -3.18 5.00 -5.19
CA PHE A 166 -3.86 6.11 -4.54
C PHE A 166 -2.85 7.02 -3.85
N THR A 167 -3.18 8.30 -3.74
CA THR A 167 -2.57 9.12 -2.69
C THR A 167 -3.13 8.75 -1.33
N LYS A 168 -2.38 9.05 -0.27
CA LYS A 168 -2.83 8.90 1.13
C LYS A 168 -4.19 9.56 1.38
N GLU A 169 -4.39 10.76 0.83
CA GLU A 169 -5.62 11.54 1.01
C GLU A 169 -6.80 10.91 0.27
N GLN A 170 -6.57 10.37 -0.93
CA GLN A 170 -7.60 9.68 -1.70
C GLN A 170 -8.04 8.40 -0.99
N TYR A 171 -7.07 7.59 -0.55
CA TYR A 171 -7.34 6.35 0.14
C TYR A 171 -8.07 6.59 1.48
N ALA A 172 -7.66 7.60 2.24
CA ALA A 172 -8.26 7.92 3.54
C ALA A 172 -9.75 8.33 3.46
N ARG A 173 -10.22 8.77 2.28
CA ARG A 173 -11.62 9.18 2.02
C ARG A 173 -12.53 8.01 1.63
N ILE A 174 -11.99 6.82 1.35
CA ILE A 174 -12.78 5.63 0.99
C ILE A 174 -13.61 5.19 2.21
N PRO A 175 -14.95 5.06 2.07
CA PRO A 175 -15.80 4.56 3.12
C PRO A 175 -15.62 3.04 3.32
N LEU A 176 -15.86 2.60 4.56
CA LEU A 176 -15.99 1.19 4.92
C LEU A 176 -17.44 0.94 5.32
N ARG A 177 -17.91 -0.29 5.21
CA ARG A 177 -19.22 -0.67 5.73
C ARG A 177 -19.18 -0.67 7.27
N ASP A 178 -20.29 -0.27 7.88
CA ASP A 178 -20.40 -0.22 9.35
C ASP A 178 -20.14 -1.60 9.99
N ASP A 179 -20.64 -2.68 9.36
CA ASP A 179 -20.37 -4.05 9.80
C ASP A 179 -18.86 -4.37 9.85
N THR A 180 -18.10 -3.93 8.84
CA THR A 180 -16.64 -4.13 8.78
C THR A 180 -15.93 -3.36 9.87
N VAL A 181 -16.40 -2.13 10.15
CA VAL A 181 -15.87 -1.28 11.22
C VAL A 181 -16.12 -1.91 12.59
N ASP A 182 -17.33 -2.41 12.81
CA ASP A 182 -17.74 -3.02 14.08
C ASP A 182 -17.03 -4.34 14.34
N GLU A 183 -16.96 -5.22 13.34
CA GLU A 183 -16.23 -6.47 13.44
C GLU A 183 -14.74 -6.20 13.76
N HIS A 184 -14.11 -5.18 13.16
CA HIS A 184 -12.71 -4.84 13.48
C HIS A 184 -12.56 -4.36 14.92
N ALA A 185 -13.46 -3.50 15.38
CA ALA A 185 -13.45 -3.01 16.75
C ALA A 185 -13.60 -4.18 17.75
N GLN A 186 -14.41 -5.18 17.42
CA GLN A 186 -14.55 -6.40 18.20
C GLN A 186 -13.27 -7.23 18.21
N ASP A 187 -12.61 -7.43 17.07
CA ASP A 187 -11.33 -8.17 17.03
C ASP A 187 -10.24 -7.51 17.84
N MET A 188 -10.13 -6.18 17.74
CA MET A 188 -9.19 -5.42 18.55
C MET A 188 -9.53 -5.58 20.03
N LEU A 189 -10.81 -5.55 20.41
CA LEU A 189 -11.22 -5.84 21.77
C LEU A 189 -10.78 -7.24 22.22
N TYR A 190 -10.97 -8.27 21.38
CA TYR A 190 -10.51 -9.63 21.68
C TYR A 190 -9.00 -9.72 21.86
N ASP A 191 -8.21 -9.10 20.98
CA ASP A 191 -6.75 -9.08 21.08
C ASP A 191 -6.29 -8.36 22.36
N PHE A 192 -6.95 -7.27 22.76
CA PHE A 192 -6.67 -6.56 24.01
C PHE A 192 -7.04 -7.38 25.25
N VAL A 193 -8.12 -8.15 25.18
CA VAL A 193 -8.52 -9.09 26.24
C VAL A 193 -7.51 -10.24 26.35
N ALA A 194 -7.12 -10.84 25.23
CA ALA A 194 -6.12 -11.91 25.18
C ALA A 194 -4.74 -11.45 25.69
N ALA A 195 -4.37 -10.20 25.41
CA ALA A 195 -3.16 -9.57 25.94
C ALA A 195 -3.27 -9.13 27.42
N GLY A 196 -4.40 -9.40 28.09
CA GLY A 196 -4.64 -9.03 29.49
C GLY A 196 -4.75 -7.52 29.74
N ARG A 197 -4.92 -6.71 28.70
CA ARG A 197 -5.02 -5.24 28.79
C ARG A 197 -6.43 -4.75 29.10
N VAL A 198 -7.44 -5.57 28.81
CA VAL A 198 -8.86 -5.31 29.07
C VAL A 198 -9.49 -6.55 29.69
N ALA A 199 -10.43 -6.38 30.62
CA ALA A 199 -11.09 -7.52 31.26
C ALA A 199 -12.03 -8.26 30.29
N SER A 200 -11.99 -9.60 30.32
CA SER A 200 -12.86 -10.48 29.51
C SER A 200 -14.34 -10.31 29.86
N ALA A 201 -15.24 -10.47 28.88
CA ALA A 201 -16.70 -10.35 29.01
C ALA A 201 -17.29 -11.08 30.22
N MET A 202 -16.68 -12.19 30.64
CA MET A 202 -17.11 -13.00 31.78
C MET A 202 -16.73 -12.43 33.15
N ASP A 203 -15.92 -11.38 33.19
CA ASP A 203 -15.26 -10.84 34.39
C ASP A 203 -15.79 -9.44 34.78
N SER A 204 -16.91 -9.01 34.16
CA SER A 204 -17.47 -7.65 34.26
C SER A 204 -18.59 -7.52 35.29
N ASP A 205 -18.25 -7.58 36.57
CA ASP A 205 -19.12 -7.07 37.64
C ASP A 205 -18.87 -5.58 37.95
N SER A 206 -17.98 -4.90 37.21
CA SER A 206 -17.58 -3.51 37.49
C SER A 206 -17.82 -2.56 36.32
N HIS A 207 -18.55 -1.47 36.57
CA HIS A 207 -18.75 -0.35 35.64
C HIS A 207 -17.44 0.20 35.04
N ARG A 208 -16.31 0.11 35.77
CA ARG A 208 -14.99 0.53 35.27
C ARG A 208 -14.47 -0.38 34.15
N LYS A 209 -14.75 -1.69 34.23
CA LYS A 209 -14.35 -2.67 33.21
C LYS A 209 -15.19 -2.53 31.94
N GLU A 210 -16.49 -2.24 32.07
CA GLU A 210 -17.35 -1.91 30.92
C GLU A 210 -16.94 -0.60 30.23
N ALA A 211 -16.58 0.42 31.00
CA ALA A 211 -16.11 1.69 30.45
C ALA A 211 -14.82 1.51 29.63
N ALA A 212 -13.91 0.64 30.06
CA ALA A 212 -12.69 0.31 29.31
C ALA A 212 -13.00 -0.39 27.98
N ARG A 213 -13.98 -1.32 27.95
CA ARG A 213 -14.42 -1.96 26.70
C ARG A 213 -15.07 -0.98 25.73
N ARG A 214 -16.00 -0.16 26.22
CA ARG A 214 -16.67 0.86 25.40
C ARG A 214 -15.67 1.85 24.84
N ARG A 215 -14.65 2.22 25.61
CA ARG A 215 -13.55 3.07 25.13
C ARG A 215 -12.80 2.43 23.98
N VAL A 216 -12.42 1.16 24.09
CA VAL A 216 -11.76 0.42 23.01
C VAL A 216 -12.66 0.36 21.78
N LEU A 217 -13.92 -0.04 21.93
CA LEU A 217 -14.87 -0.08 20.81
C LEU A 217 -15.00 1.30 20.14
N SER A 218 -15.23 2.37 20.90
CA SER A 218 -15.33 3.72 20.34
C SER A 218 -14.04 4.20 19.68
N GLU A 219 -12.88 3.78 20.17
CA GLU A 219 -11.57 4.16 19.63
C GLU A 219 -11.28 3.41 18.32
N TYR A 220 -11.70 2.16 18.21
CA TYR A 220 -11.47 1.33 17.02
C TYR A 220 -12.61 1.38 16.01
N SER A 221 -13.78 1.93 16.35
CA SER A 221 -14.84 2.28 15.40
C SER A 221 -14.63 3.65 14.74
N ASP A 222 -13.71 4.48 15.26
CA ASP A 222 -13.40 5.79 14.68
C ASP A 222 -12.56 5.64 13.39
N THR A 223 -13.20 5.85 12.24
CA THR A 223 -12.55 5.84 10.92
C THR A 223 -11.78 7.13 10.60
N GLY A 224 -11.85 8.12 11.48
CA GLY A 224 -11.01 9.31 11.54
C GLY A 224 -11.25 10.40 10.47
N THR A 225 -11.39 10.04 9.19
CA THR A 225 -11.61 11.01 8.09
C THR A 225 -13.08 11.14 7.79
N VAL A 226 -13.51 12.35 7.42
CA VAL A 226 -14.75 12.55 6.66
C VAL A 226 -14.68 11.68 5.41
N LYS A 227 -15.51 10.64 5.37
CA LYS A 227 -15.61 9.72 4.24
C LYS A 227 -16.42 10.38 3.14
N ALA A 228 -16.02 10.13 1.91
CA ALA A 228 -16.75 10.63 0.76
C ALA A 228 -17.87 9.64 0.41
N GLU A 229 -19.12 9.98 0.72
CA GLU A 229 -20.30 9.16 0.40
C GLU A 229 -20.44 8.86 -1.10
N LYS A 230 -19.84 9.71 -1.95
CA LYS A 230 -19.81 9.53 -3.40
C LYS A 230 -18.90 8.39 -3.88
N TYR A 231 -18.07 7.81 -3.01
CA TYR A 231 -17.17 6.72 -3.38
C TYR A 231 -17.76 5.35 -3.02
N PRO A 232 -17.44 4.29 -3.78
CA PRO A 232 -17.81 2.95 -3.42
C PRO A 232 -17.15 2.54 -2.10
N TYR A 233 -17.74 1.56 -1.42
CA TYR A 233 -17.13 0.96 -0.25
C TYR A 233 -15.84 0.23 -0.62
N PHE A 234 -14.86 0.26 0.29
CA PHE A 234 -13.58 -0.42 0.09
C PHE A 234 -13.73 -1.91 -0.25
N GLU A 235 -14.73 -2.56 0.34
CA GLU A 235 -15.09 -3.96 0.16
C GLU A 235 -15.53 -4.25 -1.28
N ASP A 236 -16.24 -3.31 -1.91
CA ASP A 236 -16.72 -3.44 -3.30
C ASP A 236 -15.59 -3.22 -4.31
N MET A 237 -14.51 -2.54 -3.91
CA MET A 237 -13.33 -2.33 -4.76
C MET A 237 -12.49 -3.61 -4.94
N GLY A 238 -12.73 -4.65 -4.14
CA GLY A 238 -12.13 -5.97 -4.36
C GLY A 238 -10.62 -6.05 -4.11
N PHE A 239 -10.03 -5.10 -3.39
CA PHE A 239 -8.63 -5.21 -2.97
C PHE A 239 -8.45 -6.37 -2.02
N ASP A 240 -7.38 -7.16 -2.18
CA ASP A 240 -6.94 -8.19 -1.24
C ASP A 240 -5.55 -7.94 -0.64
N SER A 241 -4.77 -7.05 -1.25
CA SER A 241 -3.46 -6.63 -0.73
C SER A 241 -3.37 -5.12 -0.64
N VAL A 242 -2.64 -4.62 0.36
CA VAL A 242 -2.38 -3.18 0.54
C VAL A 242 -0.91 -2.94 0.81
N ILE A 243 -0.29 -2.12 -0.05
CA ILE A 243 1.09 -1.67 0.08
C ILE A 243 1.09 -0.16 0.35
N ALA A 244 1.56 0.23 1.53
CA ALA A 244 1.63 1.64 1.93
C ALA A 244 3.08 2.13 1.98
N ASP A 245 3.34 3.21 1.22
CA ASP A 245 4.59 3.95 1.28
C ASP A 245 4.59 4.96 2.44
N GLU A 246 5.75 5.12 3.05
CA GLU A 246 5.92 5.85 4.32
C GLU A 246 4.99 5.36 5.43
N GLY A 247 5.06 4.04 5.66
CA GLY A 247 4.38 3.29 6.72
C GLY A 247 4.68 3.81 8.14
N HIS A 248 5.78 4.55 8.31
CA HIS A 248 6.25 5.03 9.61
C HIS A 248 5.31 6.07 10.25
N ASN A 249 4.57 6.85 9.45
CA ASN A 249 3.51 7.73 9.96
C ASN A 249 2.37 6.95 10.66
N TYR A 250 2.32 5.64 10.45
CA TYR A 250 1.28 4.74 10.96
C TYR A 250 1.79 3.82 12.07
N ARG A 251 3.05 3.98 12.52
CA ARG A 251 3.69 3.16 13.57
C ARG A 251 2.99 3.24 14.93
N ASN A 252 2.08 4.20 15.09
CA ASN A 252 1.23 4.39 16.25
C ASN A 252 -0.06 3.53 16.24
N SER A 253 -0.23 2.63 15.28
CA SER A 253 -1.35 1.69 15.27
C SER A 253 -1.12 0.45 16.14
N TYR A 254 0.15 0.10 16.40
CA TYR A 254 0.54 -1.06 17.23
C TYR A 254 1.12 -0.69 18.60
N LYS A 255 1.56 0.56 18.78
CA LYS A 255 2.03 1.10 20.07
C LYS A 255 1.05 2.14 20.60
N MET A 256 0.61 1.88 21.82
CA MET A 256 -0.09 2.76 22.76
C MET A 256 -0.09 4.26 22.45
N VAL A 257 -1.28 4.86 22.55
CA VAL A 257 -1.55 6.24 23.02
C VAL A 257 -0.58 7.32 22.50
N ALA A 258 -0.96 8.00 21.41
CA ALA A 258 -1.03 9.47 21.30
C ALA A 258 -0.90 9.91 19.83
N LYS A 259 -2.01 10.38 19.26
CA LYS A 259 -2.18 11.01 17.93
C LYS A 259 -2.01 10.03 16.76
N ARG A 260 -3.13 9.62 16.16
CA ARG A 260 -3.19 8.82 14.92
C ARG A 260 -3.68 9.68 13.77
N HIS A 261 -3.02 9.54 12.63
CA HIS A 261 -3.50 10.01 11.34
C HIS A 261 -4.30 8.89 10.65
N ASN A 262 -5.42 9.27 10.05
CA ASN A 262 -6.53 8.45 9.59
C ASN A 262 -6.17 7.30 8.62
N TRP A 263 -6.62 6.10 8.97
CA TRP A 263 -6.82 5.02 8.02
C TRP A 263 -8.28 4.54 8.10
N PRO A 264 -8.92 4.16 6.99
CA PRO A 264 -10.10 3.29 7.04
C PRO A 264 -9.69 1.94 7.63
N ILE A 265 -9.93 1.76 8.93
CA ILE A 265 -9.99 0.49 9.66
C ILE A 265 -9.73 -0.78 8.81
N CYS A 266 -8.67 -1.52 9.14
CA CYS A 266 -8.37 -2.78 8.45
C CYS A 266 -9.53 -3.77 8.67
N PRO A 267 -10.08 -4.43 7.63
CA PRO A 267 -11.21 -5.34 7.81
C PRO A 267 -10.93 -6.46 8.82
N PRO A 268 -11.99 -6.97 9.47
CA PRO A 268 -11.96 -7.91 10.60
C PRO A 268 -11.43 -9.32 10.27
N ALA A 269 -11.28 -10.12 11.31
CA ALA A 269 -10.60 -11.41 11.45
C ALA A 269 -11.07 -12.49 10.48
N ARG A 270 -12.25 -12.34 9.88
CA ARG A 270 -12.71 -13.19 8.76
C ARG A 270 -11.77 -13.12 7.54
N TRP A 271 -10.93 -12.09 7.47
CA TRP A 271 -9.93 -11.86 6.42
C TRP A 271 -8.48 -12.18 6.85
N ARG A 272 -8.23 -12.66 8.09
CA ARG A 272 -6.87 -13.00 8.60
C ARG A 272 -6.17 -14.11 7.82
N ASN A 273 -6.91 -14.97 7.13
CA ASN A 273 -6.34 -16.10 6.39
C ASN A 273 -5.87 -15.76 4.96
N ARG A 274 -5.89 -14.48 4.52
CA ARG A 274 -5.69 -14.19 3.10
C ARG A 274 -5.05 -12.84 2.70
N ARG A 275 -4.47 -12.02 3.59
CA ARG A 275 -4.03 -10.66 3.19
C ARG A 275 -2.68 -10.20 3.73
N GLU A 276 -1.88 -9.73 2.78
CA GLU A 276 -0.57 -9.10 2.89
C GLU A 276 -0.65 -7.59 3.07
N ILE A 277 -0.21 -7.10 4.23
CA ILE A 277 -0.05 -5.67 4.52
C ILE A 277 1.43 -5.33 4.51
N TRP A 278 1.84 -4.48 3.56
CA TRP A 278 3.23 -4.08 3.38
C TRP A 278 3.44 -2.62 3.80
N GLN A 279 4.33 -2.40 4.76
CA GLN A 279 4.71 -1.07 5.24
C GLN A 279 6.14 -0.73 4.82
N LEU A 280 6.36 0.27 3.97
CA LEU A 280 7.71 0.75 3.66
C LEU A 280 8.20 1.74 4.72
N LYS A 281 9.42 1.56 5.22
CA LYS A 281 10.05 2.42 6.23
C LYS A 281 11.20 3.20 5.61
N THR A 282 11.09 4.52 5.53
CA THR A 282 12.27 5.40 5.55
C THR A 282 12.66 5.67 7.00
N ARG A 283 13.96 5.69 7.29
CA ARG A 283 14.51 6.44 8.43
C ARG A 283 14.92 7.79 7.86
N THR A 284 14.36 8.86 8.40
CA THR A 284 15.06 10.15 8.46
C THR A 284 16.28 10.04 9.38
#